data_AF-A0A1J3E655-F1
#
_entry.id   AF-A0A1J3E655-F1
#
_cell.length_a   1.000
_cell.length_b   1.000
_cell.length_c   1.000
_cell.angle_alpha   90.00
_cell.angle_beta   90.00
_cell.angle_gamma   90.00
#
_symmetry.space_group_name_H-M   'P 1'
#
loop_
_entity.id
_entity.type
_entity.pdbx_description
1 polymer ?
#
loop_
_entity_poly.entity_id
_entity_poly.type
_entity_poly.pdbx_seq_one_letter_code
_entity_poly.pdbx_strand_id
1 'polypeptide(L)'
;WWKQLRILTQRSFINMSRDLGYYWIRIGVYVVLSICVGSVFFNIGRNHTNVMTTAACGGFMAGFMTFMSIGGFQSFIEEMKVFSRERLNGHYGVAVYTLSNFLSSLPFIILMCLATSSITTYMVKFQPSASHFFYNCLDLISAIATVESCMMMIASLVPNFLMGVMIGAGYIGI
;
A
#
# COMPACT_ATOMS: atom_id res chain seq x y z
N TRP A 1 -18.96 -20.16 4.26
CA TRP A 1 -18.12 -19.30 3.40
C TRP A 1 -18.46 -17.81 3.51
N TRP A 2 -19.54 -17.29 2.89
CA TRP A 2 -19.88 -15.84 2.90
C TRP A 2 -20.04 -15.22 4.30
N LYS A 3 -20.69 -15.94 5.22
CA LYS A 3 -20.84 -15.49 6.62
C LYS A 3 -19.48 -15.39 7.34
N GLN A 4 -18.56 -16.33 7.09
CA GLN A 4 -17.20 -16.30 7.65
C GLN A 4 -16.41 -15.13 7.08
N LEU A 5 -16.48 -14.91 5.76
CA LEU A 5 -15.83 -13.78 5.10
C LEU A 5 -16.28 -12.45 5.68
N ARG A 6 -17.60 -12.22 5.80
CA ARG A 6 -18.13 -10.96 6.34
C ARG A 6 -17.68 -10.69 7.77
N ILE A 7 -17.73 -11.71 8.63
CA ILE A 7 -17.33 -11.58 10.04
C ILE A 7 -15.83 -11.31 10.15
N LEU A 8 -15.01 -12.05 9.37
CA LEU A 8 -13.56 -11.91 9.39
C LEU A 8 -13.12 -10.56 8.82
N THR A 9 -13.75 -10.08 7.75
CA THR A 9 -13.54 -8.73 7.20
C THR A 9 -13.94 -7.66 8.21
N GLN A 10 -15.09 -7.79 8.89
CA GLN A 10 -15.48 -6.81 9.91
C GLN A 10 -14.51 -6.80 11.10
N ARG A 11 -14.05 -7.97 11.55
CA ARG A 11 -13.06 -8.09 12.63
C ARG A 11 -11.71 -7.49 12.21
N SER A 12 -11.21 -7.85 11.03
CA SER A 12 -9.94 -7.35 10.48
C SER A 12 -10.00 -5.84 10.23
N PHE A 13 -11.11 -5.34 9.69
CA PHE A 13 -11.31 -3.90 9.50
C PHE A 13 -11.32 -3.12 10.82
N ILE A 14 -12.00 -3.63 11.85
CA ILE A 14 -11.99 -3.01 13.18
C ILE A 14 -10.59 -3.09 13.80
N ASN A 15 -9.89 -4.21 13.63
CA ASN A 15 -8.51 -4.37 14.10
C ASN A 15 -7.59 -3.33 13.45
N MET A 16 -7.59 -3.25 12.11
CA MET A 16 -6.81 -2.28 11.34
C MET A 16 -7.19 -0.82 11.65
N SER A 17 -8.48 -0.54 11.87
CA SER A 17 -8.93 0.82 12.20
C SER A 17 -8.54 1.25 13.61
N ARG A 18 -8.57 0.33 14.58
CA ARG A 18 -8.24 0.60 15.99
C ARG A 18 -6.75 0.58 16.26
N ASP A 19 -5.98 -0.11 15.43
CA ASP A 19 -4.52 -0.05 15.46
C ASP A 19 -4.04 1.27 14.83
N LEU A 20 -4.35 2.35 15.54
CA LEU A 20 -4.10 3.73 15.12
C LEU A 20 -2.61 3.96 14.82
N GLY A 21 -1.72 3.29 15.54
CA GLY A 21 -0.28 3.46 15.39
C GLY A 21 0.24 3.04 14.02
N TYR A 22 -0.44 2.13 13.32
CA TYR A 22 0.16 1.53 12.13
C TYR A 22 -0.31 2.15 10.83
N TYR A 23 -1.61 2.05 10.53
CA TYR A 23 -2.15 2.58 9.28
C TYR A 23 -2.17 4.11 9.26
N TRP A 24 -2.43 4.78 10.39
CA TRP A 24 -2.45 6.26 10.41
C TRP A 24 -1.06 6.87 10.36
N ILE A 25 -0.07 6.28 11.03
CA ILE A 25 1.32 6.74 10.87
C ILE A 25 1.76 6.51 9.44
N ARG A 26 1.43 5.36 8.83
CA ARG A 26 1.71 5.12 7.42
C ARG A 26 1.08 6.21 6.55
N ILE A 27 -0.19 6.59 6.80
CA ILE A 27 -0.84 7.73 6.14
C ILE A 27 -0.07 9.03 6.30
N GLY A 28 0.34 9.37 7.52
CA GLY A 28 1.18 10.55 7.75
C GLY A 28 2.48 10.51 6.95
N VAL A 29 3.17 9.38 6.93
CA VAL A 29 4.43 9.20 6.19
C VAL A 29 4.23 9.36 4.69
N TYR A 30 3.18 8.77 4.11
CA TYR A 30 2.91 8.93 2.67
C TYR A 30 2.54 10.38 2.31
N VAL A 31 1.82 11.09 3.18
CA VAL A 31 1.54 12.52 3.00
C VAL A 31 2.83 13.33 3.02
N VAL A 32 3.69 13.14 4.02
CA VAL A 32 4.99 13.84 4.12
C VAL A 32 5.86 13.56 2.90
N LEU A 33 5.97 12.30 2.49
CA LEU A 33 6.74 11.92 1.31
C LEU A 33 6.17 12.53 0.03
N SER A 34 4.85 12.59 -0.11
CA SER A 34 4.20 13.23 -1.27
C SER A 34 4.51 14.71 -1.33
N ILE A 35 4.58 15.39 -0.19
CA ILE A 35 5.00 16.80 -0.11
C ILE A 35 6.48 16.94 -0.49
N CYS A 36 7.36 16.06 0.01
CA CYS A 36 8.78 16.06 -0.36
C CYS A 36 8.95 15.89 -1.87
N VAL A 37 8.31 14.88 -2.47
CA VAL A 37 8.35 14.64 -3.92
C VAL A 37 7.78 15.84 -4.69
N GLY A 38 6.61 16.34 -4.28
CA GLY A 38 5.99 17.52 -4.89
C GLY A 38 6.86 18.78 -4.80
N SER A 39 7.69 18.92 -3.76
CA SER A 39 8.63 20.03 -3.60
C SER A 39 9.85 19.91 -4.51
N VAL A 40 10.39 18.70 -4.71
CA VAL A 40 11.53 18.44 -5.61
C VAL A 40 11.13 18.67 -7.06
N PHE A 41 9.92 18.24 -7.43
CA PHE A 41 9.38 18.32 -8.78
C PHE A 41 8.42 19.50 -8.96
N PHE A 42 8.64 20.59 -8.21
CA PHE A 42 7.71 21.72 -8.17
C PHE A 42 7.60 22.45 -9.51
N ASN A 43 6.37 22.67 -9.97
CA ASN A 43 6.03 23.50 -11.13
C ASN A 43 6.82 23.17 -12.42
N ILE A 44 6.92 21.88 -12.75
CA ILE A 44 7.64 21.39 -13.94
C ILE A 44 7.09 21.95 -15.26
N GLY A 45 5.86 22.47 -15.29
CA GLY A 45 5.29 23.07 -16.49
C GLY A 45 5.06 22.05 -17.61
N ARG A 46 4.44 22.48 -18.71
CA ARG A 46 3.93 21.57 -19.78
C ARG A 46 4.83 21.49 -21.01
N ASN A 47 6.08 21.96 -20.93
CA ASN A 47 6.95 21.99 -22.09
C ASN A 47 7.46 20.59 -22.43
N HIS A 48 7.55 20.26 -23.72
CA HIS A 48 8.07 18.98 -24.22
C HIS A 48 9.54 18.72 -23.82
N THR A 49 10.27 19.75 -23.38
CA THR A 49 11.61 19.62 -22.80
C THR A 49 11.60 18.90 -21.45
N ASN A 50 10.44 18.83 -20.78
CA ASN A 50 10.31 18.37 -19.39
C ASN A 50 9.66 16.97 -19.30
N VAL A 51 9.66 16.22 -20.41
CA VAL A 51 9.13 14.84 -20.45
C VAL A 51 9.94 13.93 -19.53
N MET A 52 11.28 14.08 -19.52
CA MET A 52 12.15 13.27 -18.67
C MET A 52 11.92 13.53 -17.19
N THR A 53 11.74 14.79 -16.77
CA THR A 53 11.47 15.14 -15.36
C THR A 53 10.08 14.67 -14.92
N THR A 54 9.10 14.71 -15.82
CA THR A 54 7.76 14.19 -15.56
C THR A 54 7.77 12.67 -15.41
N ALA A 55 8.49 11.97 -16.30
CA ALA A 55 8.69 10.52 -16.20
C ALA A 55 9.45 10.14 -14.91
N ALA A 56 10.46 10.92 -14.52
CA ALA A 56 11.19 10.72 -13.28
C ALA A 56 10.29 10.92 -12.04
N CYS A 57 9.41 11.92 -12.05
CA CYS A 57 8.43 12.12 -10.97
C CYS A 57 7.47 10.94 -10.86
N GLY A 58 6.93 10.45 -11.99
CA GLY A 58 6.05 9.28 -12.02
C GLY A 58 6.76 8.01 -11.52
N GLY A 59 7.99 7.77 -11.98
CA GLY A 59 8.82 6.66 -11.53
C GLY A 59 9.16 6.74 -10.03
N PHE A 60 9.42 7.93 -9.51
CA PHE A 60 9.69 8.13 -8.08
C PHE A 60 8.42 7.89 -7.25
N MET A 61 7.26 8.37 -7.70
CA MET A 61 5.98 8.08 -7.05
C MET A 61 5.70 6.57 -7.05
N ALA A 62 5.75 5.91 -8.20
CA ALA A 62 5.49 4.48 -8.29
C ALA A 62 6.51 3.65 -7.49
N GLY A 63 7.81 3.90 -7.64
CA GLY A 63 8.86 3.11 -6.99
C GLY A 63 8.97 3.38 -5.48
N PHE A 64 9.14 4.65 -5.08
CA PHE A 64 9.41 4.99 -3.68
C PHE A 64 8.20 4.75 -2.78
N MET A 65 6.99 5.07 -3.25
CA MET A 65 5.77 4.85 -2.47
C MET A 65 5.42 3.36 -2.37
N THR A 66 5.78 2.57 -3.38
CA THR A 66 5.63 1.12 -3.32
C THR A 66 6.64 0.49 -2.37
N PHE A 67 7.89 0.97 -2.37
CA PHE A 67 8.92 0.51 -1.42
C PHE A 67 8.53 0.76 0.04
N MET A 68 7.91 1.91 0.32
CA MET A 68 7.39 2.22 1.66
C MET A 68 6.27 1.27 2.12
N SER A 69 5.70 0.46 1.23
CA SER A 69 4.71 -0.57 1.57
C SER A 69 5.31 -1.68 2.46
N ILE A 70 6.64 -1.87 2.46
CA ILE A 70 7.36 -2.76 3.38
C ILE A 70 7.06 -2.42 4.84
N GLY A 71 6.76 -1.14 5.14
CA GLY A 71 6.34 -0.71 6.46
C GLY A 71 5.17 -1.54 6.99
N GLY A 72 4.29 -2.02 6.10
CA GLY A 72 3.15 -2.92 6.28
C GLY A 72 3.48 -4.38 6.66
N PHE A 73 4.73 -4.78 6.58
CA PHE A 73 5.14 -6.18 6.77
C PHE A 73 5.09 -6.67 8.21
N GLN A 74 5.37 -5.78 9.18
CA GLN A 74 5.35 -6.12 10.62
C GLN A 74 3.97 -6.63 11.06
N SER A 75 2.90 -5.91 10.70
CA SER A 75 1.54 -6.29 11.07
C SER A 75 1.14 -7.61 10.43
N PHE A 76 1.51 -7.84 9.16
CA PHE A 76 1.19 -9.09 8.48
C PHE A 76 1.82 -10.30 9.19
N ILE A 77 3.03 -10.19 9.72
CA ILE A 77 3.65 -11.27 10.51
C ILE A 77 2.91 -11.52 11.82
N GLU A 78 2.47 -10.46 12.51
CA GLU A 78 1.70 -10.62 13.74
C GLU A 78 0.36 -11.29 13.50
N GLU A 79 -0.36 -10.88 12.46
CA GLU A 79 -1.62 -11.51 12.05
C GLU A 79 -1.40 -12.96 11.58
N MET A 80 -0.31 -13.25 10.86
CA MET A 80 0.03 -14.60 10.40
C MET A 80 0.25 -15.57 11.57
N LYS A 81 0.82 -15.11 12.69
CA LYS A 81 0.98 -15.92 13.91
C LYS A 81 -0.37 -16.32 14.52
N VAL A 82 -1.34 -15.40 14.53
CA VAL A 82 -2.71 -15.67 15.00
C VAL A 82 -3.42 -16.60 14.03
N PHE A 83 -3.33 -16.32 12.73
CA PHE A 83 -3.91 -17.14 11.67
C PHE A 83 -3.45 -18.60 11.73
N SER A 84 -2.15 -18.85 11.92
CA SER A 84 -1.60 -20.20 12.01
C SER A 84 -2.25 -21.00 13.15
N ARG A 85 -2.49 -20.36 14.30
CA ARG A 85 -3.18 -20.97 15.45
C ARG A 85 -4.66 -21.21 15.17
N GLU A 86 -5.38 -20.24 14.61
CA GLU A 86 -6.81 -20.38 14.29
C GLU A 86 -7.06 -21.43 13.20
N ARG A 87 -6.10 -21.61 12.27
CA ARG A 87 -6.14 -22.63 11.22
C ARG A 87 -5.91 -24.04 11.75
N LEU A 88 -4.98 -24.24 12.69
CA LEU A 88 -4.78 -25.52 13.36
C LEU A 88 -6.03 -25.96 14.13
N ASN A 89 -6.80 -25.01 14.64
CA ASN A 89 -8.09 -25.25 15.29
C ASN A 89 -9.28 -25.36 14.31
N GLY A 90 -9.06 -25.41 13.00
CA GLY A 90 -10.10 -25.66 11.99
C GLY A 90 -11.12 -24.53 11.78
N HIS A 91 -10.85 -23.29 12.22
CA HIS A 91 -11.87 -22.22 12.21
C HIS A 91 -12.21 -21.68 10.80
N TYR A 92 -11.20 -21.50 9.94
CA TYR A 92 -11.40 -21.00 8.57
C TYR A 92 -10.25 -21.34 7.61
N GLY A 93 -10.52 -21.22 6.31
CA GLY A 93 -9.59 -21.52 5.22
C GLY A 93 -8.72 -20.32 4.82
N VAL A 94 -7.57 -20.62 4.18
CA VAL A 94 -6.60 -19.60 3.69
C VAL A 94 -7.27 -18.61 2.74
N ALA A 95 -8.09 -19.08 1.79
CA ALA A 95 -8.74 -18.21 0.81
C ALA A 95 -9.68 -17.16 1.45
N VAL A 96 -10.39 -17.53 2.53
CA VAL A 96 -11.28 -16.60 3.24
C VAL A 96 -10.45 -15.55 3.98
N TYR A 97 -9.34 -15.95 4.59
CA TYR A 97 -8.41 -15.05 5.27
C TYR A 97 -7.81 -14.02 4.33
N THR A 98 -7.20 -14.47 3.23
CA THR A 98 -6.56 -13.57 2.26
C THR A 98 -7.54 -12.58 1.67
N LEU A 99 -8.74 -13.05 1.29
CA LEU A 99 -9.77 -12.17 0.72
C LEU A 99 -10.33 -11.19 1.75
N SER A 100 -10.54 -11.63 3.00
CA SER A 100 -10.99 -10.74 4.06
C SER A 100 -9.95 -9.67 4.40
N ASN A 101 -8.66 -10.02 4.40
CA ASN A 101 -7.59 -9.07 4.67
C ASN A 101 -7.43 -8.04 3.53
N PHE A 102 -7.50 -8.51 2.29
CA PHE A 102 -7.49 -7.64 1.11
C PHE A 102 -8.65 -6.63 1.14
N LEU A 103 -9.87 -7.10 1.38
CA LEU A 103 -11.04 -6.22 1.47
C LEU A 103 -10.96 -5.22 2.65
N SER A 104 -10.33 -5.61 3.75
CA SER A 104 -10.18 -4.75 4.93
C SER A 104 -9.11 -3.67 4.74
N SER A 105 -8.03 -3.96 4.01
CA SER A 105 -6.94 -3.04 3.72
C SER A 105 -7.24 -2.05 2.59
N LEU A 106 -8.05 -2.45 1.59
CA LEU A 106 -8.46 -1.59 0.46
C LEU A 106 -8.85 -0.15 0.82
N PRO A 107 -9.75 0.13 1.79
CA PRO A 107 -10.13 1.52 2.12
C PRO A 107 -8.95 2.38 2.57
N PHE A 108 -7.99 1.80 3.29
CA PHE A 108 -6.79 2.50 3.71
C PHE A 108 -5.85 2.76 2.54
N ILE A 109 -5.64 1.77 1.66
CA ILE A 109 -4.83 1.93 0.45
C ILE A 109 -5.42 3.02 -0.45
N ILE A 110 -6.75 3.05 -0.63
CA ILE A 110 -7.43 4.07 -1.44
C ILE A 110 -7.19 5.45 -0.84
N LEU A 111 -7.35 5.61 0.47
CA LEU A 111 -7.13 6.89 1.16
C LEU A 111 -5.67 7.37 0.98
N MET A 112 -4.72 6.46 1.09
CA MET A 112 -3.29 6.72 0.87
C MET A 112 -2.99 7.22 -0.54
N CYS A 113 -3.50 6.51 -1.55
CA CYS A 113 -3.26 6.83 -2.95
C CYS A 113 -3.95 8.13 -3.35
N LEU A 114 -5.14 8.41 -2.81
CA LEU A 114 -5.86 9.67 -3.04
C LEU A 114 -5.13 10.85 -2.42
N ALA A 115 -4.69 10.73 -1.15
CA ALA A 115 -3.91 11.77 -0.49
C ALA A 115 -2.64 12.06 -1.27
N THR A 116 -1.91 11.00 -1.64
CA THR A 116 -0.66 11.11 -2.39
C THR A 116 -0.86 11.73 -3.77
N SER A 117 -1.80 11.20 -4.56
CA SER A 117 -2.09 11.70 -5.91
C SER A 117 -2.57 13.15 -5.90
N SER A 118 -3.36 13.55 -4.88
CA SER A 118 -3.88 14.92 -4.80
C SER A 118 -2.77 15.93 -4.53
N ILE A 119 -1.86 15.63 -3.60
CA ILE A 119 -0.72 16.47 -3.26
C ILE A 119 0.21 16.63 -4.47
N THR A 120 0.59 15.52 -5.11
CA THR A 120 1.54 15.55 -6.23
C THR A 120 0.94 16.23 -7.46
N THR A 121 -0.34 15.97 -7.76
CA THR A 121 -1.06 16.66 -8.85
C THR A 121 -1.10 18.17 -8.65
N TYR A 122 -1.35 18.62 -7.42
CA TYR A 122 -1.40 20.04 -7.08
C TYR A 122 -0.03 20.72 -7.15
N MET A 123 1.01 20.11 -6.56
CA MET A 123 2.35 20.71 -6.47
C MET A 123 3.13 20.68 -7.79
N VAL A 124 3.04 19.58 -8.54
CA VAL A 124 3.73 19.42 -9.83
C VAL A 124 2.99 20.18 -10.95
N LYS A 125 1.71 20.54 -10.72
CA LYS A 125 0.78 21.11 -11.70
C LYS A 125 0.65 20.24 -12.95
N PHE A 126 0.36 18.96 -12.71
CA PHE A 126 -0.01 18.04 -13.79
C PHE A 126 -1.21 18.59 -14.58
N GLN A 127 -1.39 18.08 -15.80
CA GLN A 127 -2.44 18.51 -16.70
C GLN A 127 -3.82 18.38 -16.01
N PRO A 128 -4.65 19.46 -15.97
CA PRO A 128 -5.83 19.57 -15.10
C PRO A 128 -7.04 18.80 -15.65
N SER A 129 -6.80 17.60 -16.18
CA SER A 129 -7.87 16.68 -16.56
C SER A 129 -8.12 15.70 -15.43
N ALA A 130 -9.37 15.58 -15.01
CA ALA A 130 -9.79 14.58 -14.03
C ALA A 130 -9.40 13.16 -14.46
N SER A 131 -9.39 12.87 -15.76
CA SER A 131 -9.01 11.55 -16.29
C SER A 131 -7.58 11.14 -15.91
N HIS A 132 -6.61 12.06 -15.99
CA HIS A 132 -5.22 11.76 -15.65
C HIS A 132 -5.03 11.59 -14.14
N PHE A 133 -5.77 12.34 -13.33
CA PHE A 133 -5.77 12.18 -11.88
C PHE A 133 -6.27 10.79 -11.47
N PHE A 134 -7.42 10.35 -12.00
CA PHE A 134 -7.96 9.04 -11.69
C PHE A 134 -7.05 7.91 -12.20
N TYR A 135 -6.45 8.07 -13.38
CA TYR A 135 -5.48 7.10 -13.89
C TYR A 135 -4.28 6.94 -12.96
N ASN A 136 -3.67 8.04 -12.52
CA ASN A 136 -2.54 8.00 -11.59
C ASN A 136 -2.92 7.39 -10.22
N CYS A 137 -4.12 7.69 -9.73
CA CYS A 137 -4.61 7.11 -8.49
C CYS A 137 -4.83 5.60 -8.61
N LEU A 138 -5.44 5.13 -9.71
CA LEU A 138 -5.67 3.71 -9.97
C LEU A 138 -4.35 2.95 -10.15
N ASP A 139 -3.39 3.55 -10.85
CA ASP A 139 -2.05 2.99 -11.02
C ASP A 139 -1.37 2.76 -9.66
N LEU A 140 -1.32 3.80 -8.81
CA LEU A 140 -0.79 3.69 -7.45
C LEU A 140 -1.54 2.66 -6.58
N ILE A 141 -2.88 2.61 -6.64
CA ILE A 141 -3.67 1.61 -5.91
C ILE A 141 -3.26 0.21 -6.35
N SER A 142 -3.16 -0.01 -7.65
CA SER A 142 -2.80 -1.32 -8.21
C SER A 142 -1.37 -1.74 -7.85
N ALA A 143 -0.41 -0.82 -7.88
CA ALA A 143 0.97 -1.07 -7.51
C ALA A 143 1.10 -1.46 -6.03
N ILE A 144 0.52 -0.65 -5.13
CA ILE A 144 0.58 -0.89 -3.68
C ILE A 144 -0.17 -2.17 -3.31
N ALA A 145 -1.35 -2.40 -3.88
CA ALA A 145 -2.14 -3.61 -3.62
C ALA A 145 -1.41 -4.89 -4.08
N THR A 146 -0.71 -4.83 -5.22
CA THR A 146 0.12 -5.95 -5.71
C THR A 146 1.25 -6.24 -4.74
N VAL A 147 1.97 -5.21 -4.30
CA VAL A 147 3.07 -5.38 -3.35
C VAL A 147 2.60 -5.86 -1.98
N GLU A 148 1.48 -5.37 -1.45
CA GLU A 148 0.94 -5.91 -0.20
C GLU A 148 0.56 -7.40 -0.33
N SER A 149 -0.01 -7.79 -1.46
CA SER A 149 -0.35 -9.21 -1.72
C SER A 149 0.91 -10.09 -1.78
N CYS A 150 1.98 -9.61 -2.43
CA CYS A 150 3.27 -10.31 -2.45
C CYS A 150 3.92 -10.34 -1.06
N MET A 151 3.82 -9.26 -0.28
CA MET A 151 4.33 -9.22 1.09
C MET A 151 3.59 -10.20 2.01
N MET A 152 2.27 -10.35 1.86
CA MET A 152 1.52 -11.39 2.57
C MET A 152 1.99 -12.80 2.21
N MET A 153 2.30 -13.05 0.93
CA MET A 153 2.86 -14.33 0.50
C MET A 153 4.23 -14.57 1.16
N ILE A 154 5.12 -13.59 1.15
CA ILE A 154 6.45 -13.69 1.80
C ILE A 154 6.30 -13.90 3.31
N ALA A 155 5.38 -13.18 3.97
CA ALA A 155 5.11 -13.33 5.40
C ALA A 155 4.65 -14.75 5.77
N SER A 156 4.03 -15.49 4.84
CA SER A 156 3.58 -16.86 5.07
C SER A 156 4.71 -17.89 5.00
N LEU A 157 5.78 -17.57 4.25
CA LEU A 157 6.91 -18.48 4.02
C LEU A 157 8.03 -18.29 5.05
N VAL A 158 8.09 -17.12 5.68
CA VAL A 158 9.23 -16.73 6.50
C VAL A 158 8.90 -16.86 8.00
N PRO A 159 9.75 -17.54 8.79
CA PRO A 159 9.52 -17.72 10.23
C PRO A 159 9.88 -16.47 11.07
N ASN A 160 10.75 -15.61 10.56
CA ASN A 160 11.35 -14.50 11.30
C ASN A 160 11.14 -13.14 10.62
N PHE A 161 10.79 -12.12 11.41
CA PHE A 161 10.56 -10.76 10.91
C PHE A 161 11.73 -10.21 10.08
N LEU A 162 12.95 -10.32 10.60
CA LEU A 162 14.15 -9.74 9.98
C LEU A 162 14.42 -10.34 8.59
N MET A 163 14.28 -11.67 8.46
CA MET A 163 14.44 -12.39 7.20
C MET A 163 13.36 -11.98 6.18
N GLY A 164 12.14 -11.73 6.66
CA GLY A 164 11.02 -11.36 5.80
C GLY A 164 11.18 -9.95 5.25
N VAL A 165 11.71 -9.01 6.04
CA VAL A 165 12.06 -7.67 5.56
C VAL A 165 13.19 -7.73 4.53
N MET A 166 14.22 -8.55 4.75
CA MET A 166 15.32 -8.70 3.77
C MET A 166 14.83 -9.25 2.43
N ILE A 167 14.00 -10.30 2.46
CA ILE A 167 13.43 -10.90 1.25
C ILE A 167 12.45 -9.93 0.58
N GLY A 168 11.59 -9.26 1.36
CA GLY A 168 10.64 -8.29 0.86
C GLY A 168 11.32 -7.08 0.21
N ALA A 169 12.35 -6.52 0.84
CA ALA A 169 13.14 -5.43 0.29
C ALA A 169 13.88 -5.85 -0.99
N GLY A 170 14.46 -7.06 -0.99
CA GLY A 170 15.06 -7.64 -2.20
C GLY A 170 14.05 -7.83 -3.33
N TYR A 171 12.85 -8.30 -3.02
CA TYR A 171 11.77 -8.49 -4.00
C TYR A 171 11.29 -7.18 -4.62
N ILE A 172 11.09 -6.13 -3.82
CA ILE A 172 10.68 -4.82 -4.37
C ILE A 172 11.82 -4.14 -5.13
N GLY A 173 13.07 -4.41 -4.76
CA GLY A 173 14.25 -3.79 -5.38
C GLY A 173 14.63 -4.36 -6.75
N ILE A 174 14.06 -5.49 -7.17
CA ILE A 174 14.26 -6.12 -8.49
C ILE A 174 13.20 -5.62 -9.46
#